data_AF-A0A1A8Z9N9-F1
#
_entry.id   AF-A0A1A8Z9N9-F1
#
_cell.length_a   1.000
_cell.length_b   1.000
_cell.length_c   1.000
_cell.angle_alpha   90.00
_cell.angle_beta   90.00
_cell.angle_gamma   90.00
#
_symmetry.space_group_name_H-M   'P 1'
#
loop_
_entity.id
_entity.type
_entity.pdbx_description
1 polymer ?
#
loop_
_entity_poly.entity_id
_entity_poly.type
_entity_poly.pdbx_seq_one_letter_code
_entity_poly.pdbx_strand_id
1 'polypeptide(L)'
;MFELVDAVKQCAERVTQFRRQHQRIGEQNTKAALIEPVIGALGWRLFDLDEVHREYRRRGTDNPVDYALLLLRTPRLFIEAKGLGENLDDPRWANQTISYATVAGVEWVALTDGAEWRIYNAHAPVPIEHKLFRAVRLEQDIDGAVEMLSLLSKENMRDNRIEELWKGHFVDRQVHGELLELFGTGEPSAELVAMLDRRLSRLSRDEVRSSLMRVRATFDFPSSAAPLNPGGSRPAPMVQPVEPPAEVHHQVTTSPAVPPRDAGPASRRTPKRQVSDAERAVKVIDLIRAGRLRPGAKLYAKYLGKQYVAELLADGSIRYGDRTVTSPSAAGEAVKIEVYGPSITAARKATDGLDFWSAEDARVGDLVSLKEIRRRFATRDGV
;
A
#
# COMPACT_ATOMS: atom_id res chain seq x y z
N MET A 1 -29.00 5.00 14.86
CA MET A 1 -27.77 4.68 14.10
C MET A 1 -28.25 4.14 12.77
N PHE A 2 -27.78 4.68 11.65
CA PHE A 2 -28.23 4.20 10.33
C PHE A 2 -27.46 2.91 10.04
N GLU A 3 -28.16 1.79 9.88
CA GLU A 3 -27.51 0.50 9.62
C GLU A 3 -26.89 0.48 8.21
N LEU A 4 -25.72 -0.15 8.06
CA LEU A 4 -25.00 -0.21 6.77
C LEU A 4 -25.87 -0.81 5.66
N VAL A 5 -26.65 -1.84 5.99
CA VAL A 5 -27.58 -2.49 5.04
C VAL A 5 -28.60 -1.51 4.47
N ASP A 6 -29.14 -0.61 5.30
CA ASP A 6 -30.14 0.36 4.86
C ASP A 6 -29.51 1.43 3.98
N ALA A 7 -28.30 1.88 4.33
CA ALA A 7 -27.56 2.84 3.51
C ALA A 7 -27.22 2.26 2.13
N VAL A 8 -26.74 1.01 2.06
CA VAL A 8 -26.42 0.33 0.80
C VAL A 8 -27.68 0.15 -0.05
N LYS A 9 -28.80 -0.30 0.53
CA LYS A 9 -30.07 -0.43 -0.19
C LYS A 9 -30.55 0.90 -0.76
N GLN A 10 -30.55 1.96 0.05
CA GLN A 10 -30.95 3.29 -0.42
C GLN A 10 -30.03 3.84 -1.50
N CYS A 11 -28.72 3.61 -1.41
CA CYS A 11 -27.79 4.00 -2.47
C CYS A 11 -28.05 3.23 -3.76
N ALA A 12 -28.27 1.91 -3.69
CA ALA A 12 -28.62 1.10 -4.85
C ALA A 12 -29.92 1.59 -5.53
N GLU A 13 -30.97 1.86 -4.73
CA GLU A 13 -32.23 2.43 -5.24
C GLU A 13 -32.02 3.78 -5.93
N ARG A 14 -31.22 4.68 -5.36
CA ARG A 14 -30.87 5.97 -5.98
C ARG A 14 -30.12 5.78 -7.30
N VAL A 15 -29.16 4.85 -7.36
CA VAL A 15 -28.45 4.54 -8.61
C VAL A 15 -29.43 4.07 -9.69
N THR A 16 -30.33 3.14 -9.35
CA THR A 16 -31.37 2.66 -10.28
C THR A 16 -32.28 3.80 -10.74
N GLN A 17 -32.67 4.69 -9.82
CA GLN A 17 -33.51 5.86 -10.14
C GLN A 17 -32.79 6.81 -11.11
N PHE A 18 -31.55 7.19 -10.83
CA PHE A 18 -30.77 8.11 -11.67
C PHE A 18 -30.58 7.54 -13.07
N ARG A 19 -30.31 6.23 -13.19
CA ARG A 19 -30.21 5.55 -14.49
C ARG A 19 -31.53 5.54 -15.24
N ARG A 20 -32.64 5.21 -14.58
CA ARG A 20 -33.98 5.22 -15.19
C ARG A 20 -34.35 6.61 -15.72
N GLN A 21 -33.94 7.66 -15.00
CA GLN A 21 -34.17 9.06 -15.37
C GLN A 21 -33.14 9.61 -16.36
N HIS A 22 -32.14 8.82 -16.78
CA HIS A 22 -31.02 9.24 -17.63
C HIS A 22 -30.30 10.49 -17.08
N GLN A 23 -30.28 10.63 -15.76
CA GLN A 23 -29.71 11.80 -15.09
C GLN A 23 -28.18 11.65 -15.02
N ARG A 24 -27.45 12.63 -15.53
CA ARG A 24 -25.99 12.68 -15.39
C ARG A 24 -25.64 13.21 -14.00
N ILE A 25 -25.04 12.35 -13.17
CA ILE A 25 -24.63 12.71 -11.80
C ILE A 25 -23.11 12.91 -11.78
N GLY A 26 -22.68 14.16 -11.62
CA GLY A 26 -21.26 14.48 -11.49
C GLY A 26 -20.66 14.00 -10.17
N GLU A 27 -19.34 14.09 -10.05
CA GLU A 27 -18.57 13.60 -8.89
C GLU A 27 -19.06 14.18 -7.55
N GLN A 28 -19.30 15.50 -7.46
CA GLN A 28 -19.76 16.14 -6.22
C GLN A 28 -21.15 15.64 -5.76
N ASN A 29 -22.06 15.42 -6.69
CA ASN A 29 -23.37 14.85 -6.37
C ASN A 29 -23.26 13.35 -6.05
N THR A 30 -22.32 12.65 -6.67
CA THR A 30 -22.02 11.23 -6.36
C THR A 30 -21.49 11.09 -4.94
N LYS A 31 -20.52 11.94 -4.58
CA LYS A 31 -19.99 12.12 -3.22
C LYS A 31 -21.12 12.28 -2.20
N ALA A 32 -21.96 13.31 -2.36
CA ALA A 32 -23.02 13.62 -1.39
C ALA A 32 -24.16 12.58 -1.35
N ALA A 33 -24.61 12.06 -2.49
CA ALA A 33 -25.83 11.25 -2.56
C ALA A 33 -25.58 9.74 -2.39
N LEU A 34 -24.38 9.26 -2.70
CA LEU A 34 -24.09 7.83 -2.79
C LEU A 34 -22.92 7.38 -1.90
N ILE A 35 -21.90 8.24 -1.69
CA ILE A 35 -20.68 7.87 -0.95
C ILE A 35 -20.79 8.26 0.53
N GLU A 36 -21.13 9.51 0.84
CA GLU A 36 -21.24 10.00 2.21
C GLU A 36 -22.25 9.21 3.08
N PRO A 37 -23.42 8.79 2.58
CA PRO A 37 -24.32 7.93 3.35
C PRO A 37 -23.68 6.61 3.78
N VAL A 38 -22.87 6.00 2.90
CA VAL A 38 -22.14 4.77 3.20
C VAL A 38 -21.04 5.04 4.23
N ILE A 39 -20.24 6.10 4.07
CA ILE A 39 -19.22 6.50 5.06
C ILE A 39 -19.84 6.69 6.45
N GLY A 40 -20.99 7.39 6.52
CA GLY A 40 -21.72 7.60 7.77
C GLY A 40 -22.20 6.28 8.40
N ALA A 41 -22.76 5.38 7.59
CA ALA A 41 -23.25 4.08 8.05
C ALA A 41 -22.12 3.11 8.45
N LEU A 42 -20.91 3.32 7.93
CA LEU A 42 -19.68 2.63 8.36
C LEU A 42 -19.14 3.14 9.71
N GLY A 43 -19.83 4.08 10.35
CA GLY A 43 -19.51 4.60 11.68
C GLY A 43 -18.48 5.74 11.69
N TRP A 44 -18.16 6.30 10.52
CA TRP A 44 -17.27 7.46 10.41
C TRP A 44 -18.05 8.77 10.53
N ARG A 45 -17.54 9.72 11.31
CA ARG A 45 -18.23 10.99 11.55
C ARG A 45 -17.85 12.03 10.49
N LEU A 46 -18.68 12.19 9.47
CA LEU A 46 -18.47 13.11 8.33
C LEU A 46 -18.18 14.57 8.72
N PHE A 47 -18.73 15.03 9.85
CA PHE A 47 -18.58 16.40 10.33
C PHE A 47 -17.42 16.57 11.33
N ASP A 48 -16.72 15.49 11.66
CA ASP A 48 -15.52 15.54 12.49
C ASP A 48 -14.28 15.45 11.60
N LEU A 49 -13.56 16.56 11.44
CA LEU A 49 -12.35 16.64 10.62
C LEU A 49 -11.18 15.81 11.16
N ASP A 50 -11.22 15.42 12.44
CA ASP A 50 -10.24 14.49 13.02
C ASP A 50 -10.53 13.03 12.65
N GLU A 51 -11.69 12.74 12.04
CA GLU A 51 -12.11 11.41 11.58
C GLU A 51 -12.34 11.33 10.06
N VAL A 52 -12.92 12.36 9.45
CA VAL A 52 -13.18 12.42 8.01
C VAL A 52 -12.72 13.77 7.49
N HIS A 53 -11.61 13.75 6.76
CA HIS A 53 -11.03 14.94 6.15
C HIS A 53 -11.28 14.90 4.64
N ARG A 54 -12.11 15.84 4.14
CA ARG A 54 -12.42 15.99 2.71
C ARG A 54 -11.32 16.74 1.97
N GLU A 55 -11.04 16.39 0.73
CA GLU A 55 -9.98 17.03 -0.07
C GLU A 55 -8.62 17.00 0.64
N TYR A 56 -8.30 15.87 1.28
CA TYR A 56 -7.14 15.72 2.15
C TYR A 56 -5.83 15.80 1.36
N ARG A 57 -4.94 16.67 1.85
CA ARG A 57 -3.57 16.83 1.34
C ARG A 57 -2.57 16.52 2.44
N ARG A 58 -1.65 15.60 2.17
CA ARG A 58 -0.51 15.37 3.06
C ARG A 58 0.43 16.57 3.05
N ARG A 59 0.65 17.17 1.88
CA ARG A 59 1.41 18.41 1.69
C ARG A 59 0.60 19.36 0.83
N GLY A 60 0.73 20.67 1.05
CA GLY A 60 -0.07 21.68 0.34
C GLY A 60 0.05 21.65 -1.19
N THR A 61 1.10 21.05 -1.75
CA THR A 61 1.33 20.89 -3.19
C THR A 61 0.80 19.59 -3.78
N ASP A 62 0.39 18.64 -2.95
CA ASP A 62 -0.09 17.34 -3.42
C ASP A 62 -1.52 17.46 -3.94
N ASN A 63 -1.86 16.63 -4.93
CA ASN A 63 -3.26 16.51 -5.35
C ASN A 63 -4.07 15.97 -4.16
N PRO A 64 -5.23 16.57 -3.86
CA PRO A 64 -6.07 16.10 -2.78
C PRO A 64 -6.64 14.72 -3.10
N VAL A 65 -6.90 13.94 -2.05
CA VAL A 65 -7.80 12.78 -2.13
C VAL A 65 -9.15 13.18 -1.55
N ASP A 66 -10.22 12.65 -2.13
CA ASP A 66 -11.57 13.12 -1.84
C ASP A 66 -11.98 12.94 -0.37
N TYR A 67 -11.69 11.78 0.21
CA TYR A 67 -11.84 11.55 1.64
C TYR A 67 -10.62 10.83 2.20
N ALA A 68 -10.07 11.35 3.29
CA ALA A 68 -9.23 10.60 4.21
C ALA A 68 -10.04 10.25 5.45
N LEU A 69 -10.10 8.97 5.79
CA LEU A 69 -10.68 8.48 7.04
C LEU A 69 -9.56 8.21 8.05
N LEU A 70 -9.64 8.83 9.21
CA LEU A 70 -8.56 8.93 10.19
C LEU A 70 -8.92 8.22 11.49
N LEU A 71 -8.01 7.37 11.96
CA LEU A 71 -8.05 6.83 13.31
C LEU A 71 -6.99 7.54 14.14
N LEU A 72 -7.40 8.11 15.28
CA LEU A 72 -6.50 8.86 16.16
C LEU A 72 -5.70 9.92 15.38
N ARG A 73 -6.38 10.66 14.50
CA ARG A 73 -5.80 11.69 13.60
C ARG A 73 -4.74 11.19 12.62
N THR A 74 -4.64 9.87 12.42
CA THR A 74 -3.77 9.26 11.43
C THR A 74 -4.61 8.69 10.28
N PRO A 75 -4.39 9.11 9.02
CA PRO A 75 -5.09 8.54 7.88
C PRO A 75 -4.91 7.03 7.78
N ARG A 76 -6.02 6.29 7.70
CA ARG A 76 -6.04 4.81 7.63
C ARG A 76 -6.62 4.30 6.33
N LEU A 77 -7.58 5.02 5.76
CA LEU A 77 -8.25 4.71 4.50
C LEU A 77 -8.38 5.98 3.68
N PHE A 78 -8.06 5.88 2.40
CA PHE A 78 -8.39 6.90 1.41
C PHE A 78 -9.57 6.43 0.54
N ILE A 79 -10.50 7.33 0.26
CA ILE A 79 -11.58 7.11 -0.69
C ILE A 79 -11.44 8.14 -1.81
N GLU A 80 -11.31 7.64 -3.04
CA GLU A 80 -11.33 8.44 -4.27
C GLU A 80 -12.68 8.21 -4.96
N ALA A 81 -13.38 9.30 -5.25
CA ALA A 81 -14.67 9.31 -5.91
C ALA A 81 -14.52 9.61 -7.41
N LYS A 82 -15.49 9.13 -8.18
CA LYS A 82 -15.72 9.51 -9.57
C LYS A 82 -17.19 9.88 -9.75
N GLY A 83 -17.53 10.48 -10.88
CA GLY A 83 -18.94 10.66 -11.26
C GLY A 83 -19.61 9.32 -11.51
N LEU A 84 -20.89 9.20 -11.15
CA LEU A 84 -21.67 7.98 -11.39
C LEU A 84 -21.62 7.56 -12.86
N GLY A 85 -21.24 6.30 -13.12
CA GLY A 85 -21.15 5.73 -14.47
C GLY A 85 -19.83 5.98 -15.19
N GLU A 86 -18.86 6.63 -14.55
CA GLU A 86 -17.48 6.72 -15.05
C GLU A 86 -16.79 5.33 -15.05
N ASN A 87 -15.92 5.09 -16.03
CA ASN A 87 -15.29 3.78 -16.24
C ASN A 87 -14.15 3.47 -15.24
N LEU A 88 -14.48 2.87 -14.09
CA LEU A 88 -13.51 2.57 -13.02
C LEU A 88 -12.35 1.64 -13.44
N ASP A 89 -12.42 1.00 -14.62
CA ASP A 89 -11.33 0.18 -15.18
C ASP A 89 -10.17 0.99 -15.75
N ASP A 90 -10.30 2.32 -15.88
CA ASP A 90 -9.17 3.16 -16.28
C ASP A 90 -8.03 3.07 -15.26
N PRO A 91 -6.88 2.46 -15.61
CA PRO A 91 -5.79 2.22 -14.67
C PRO A 91 -5.23 3.51 -14.08
N ARG A 92 -5.43 4.66 -14.75
CA ARG A 92 -4.95 5.96 -14.27
C ARG A 92 -5.53 6.32 -12.90
N TRP A 93 -6.80 6.01 -12.64
CA TRP A 93 -7.47 6.37 -11.38
C TRP A 93 -6.93 5.55 -10.20
N ALA A 94 -6.80 4.23 -10.40
CA ALA A 94 -6.18 3.34 -9.41
C ALA A 94 -4.71 3.72 -9.19
N ASN A 95 -3.94 3.92 -10.26
CA ASN A 95 -2.52 4.27 -10.20
C ASN A 95 -2.27 5.56 -9.43
N GLN A 96 -3.04 6.62 -9.69
CA GLN A 96 -2.91 7.90 -9.00
C GLN A 96 -3.15 7.75 -7.49
N THR A 97 -4.29 7.17 -7.13
CA THR A 97 -4.74 7.10 -5.73
C THR A 97 -3.85 6.16 -4.91
N ILE A 98 -3.51 4.99 -5.46
CA ILE A 98 -2.64 4.00 -4.80
C ILE A 98 -1.21 4.56 -4.63
N SER A 99 -0.68 5.25 -5.63
CA SER A 99 0.65 5.87 -5.51
C SER A 99 0.66 6.94 -4.42
N TYR A 100 -0.38 7.77 -4.36
CA TYR A 100 -0.53 8.78 -3.32
C TYR A 100 -0.65 8.14 -1.93
N ALA A 101 -1.50 7.12 -1.77
CA ALA A 101 -1.68 6.36 -0.53
C ALA A 101 -0.35 5.74 -0.06
N THR A 102 0.38 5.09 -0.95
CA THR A 102 1.71 4.50 -0.67
C THR A 102 2.69 5.55 -0.15
N VAL A 103 2.75 6.72 -0.79
CA VAL A 103 3.63 7.82 -0.36
C VAL A 103 3.18 8.40 0.98
N ALA A 104 1.86 8.46 1.22
CA ALA A 104 1.27 8.93 2.46
C ALA A 104 1.34 7.91 3.62
N GLY A 105 1.75 6.66 3.35
CA GLY A 105 1.77 5.58 4.35
C GLY A 105 0.38 5.06 4.68
N VAL A 106 -0.59 5.26 3.79
CA VAL A 106 -1.96 4.79 3.92
C VAL A 106 -2.09 3.47 3.17
N GLU A 107 -2.51 2.44 3.89
CA GLU A 107 -2.52 1.07 3.39
C GLU A 107 -3.75 0.76 2.55
N TRP A 108 -4.92 1.33 2.89
CA TRP A 108 -6.18 0.99 2.24
C TRP A 108 -6.67 2.13 1.37
N VAL A 109 -7.14 1.77 0.18
CA VAL A 109 -7.75 2.69 -0.77
C VAL A 109 -9.08 2.10 -1.25
N ALA A 110 -10.12 2.92 -1.28
CA ALA A 110 -11.35 2.64 -2.00
C ALA A 110 -11.47 3.58 -3.21
N LEU A 111 -11.76 3.03 -4.39
CA LEU A 111 -12.14 3.79 -5.59
C LEU A 111 -13.61 3.49 -5.88
N THR A 112 -14.43 4.52 -6.06
CA THR A 112 -15.87 4.34 -6.23
C THR A 112 -16.53 5.45 -7.06
N ASP A 113 -17.58 5.10 -7.79
CA ASP A 113 -18.53 6.03 -8.42
C ASP A 113 -19.90 6.03 -7.69
N GLY A 114 -19.94 5.52 -6.46
CA GLY A 114 -21.15 5.33 -5.67
C GLY A 114 -21.95 4.07 -6.02
N ALA A 115 -21.85 3.54 -7.25
CA ALA A 115 -22.53 2.31 -7.66
C ALA A 115 -21.62 1.08 -7.59
N GLU A 116 -20.33 1.25 -7.89
CA GLU A 116 -19.29 0.25 -7.76
C GLU A 116 -18.26 0.69 -6.73
N TRP A 117 -17.82 -0.25 -5.89
CA TRP A 117 -16.77 -0.03 -4.89
C TRP A 117 -15.64 -1.01 -5.15
N ARG A 118 -14.41 -0.51 -5.19
CA ARG A 118 -13.18 -1.30 -5.36
C ARG A 118 -12.22 -1.01 -4.23
N ILE A 119 -11.83 -2.04 -3.48
CA ILE A 119 -10.88 -1.95 -2.37
C ILE A 119 -9.51 -2.41 -2.83
N TYR A 120 -8.47 -1.64 -2.53
CA TYR A 120 -7.08 -1.95 -2.83
C TYR A 120 -6.23 -1.92 -1.58
N ASN A 121 -5.23 -2.80 -1.51
CA ASN A 121 -4.13 -2.69 -0.55
C ASN A 121 -2.94 -1.98 -1.24
N ALA A 122 -2.70 -0.72 -0.88
CA ALA A 122 -1.64 0.10 -1.45
C ALA A 122 -0.23 -0.39 -1.10
N HIS A 123 -0.06 -1.09 0.03
CA HIS A 123 1.24 -1.59 0.48
C HIS A 123 1.57 -2.99 -0.05
N ALA A 124 0.63 -3.67 -0.71
CA ALA A 124 0.87 -4.97 -1.30
C ALA A 124 2.11 -4.96 -2.21
N PRO A 125 3.04 -5.94 -2.06
CA PRO A 125 4.31 -5.98 -2.79
C PRO A 125 4.15 -6.54 -4.20
N VAL A 126 3.12 -6.08 -4.92
CA VAL A 126 2.77 -6.52 -6.28
C VAL A 126 2.54 -5.30 -7.18
N PRO A 127 2.61 -5.48 -8.51
CA PRO A 127 2.15 -4.47 -9.47
C PRO A 127 0.74 -3.95 -9.15
N ILE A 128 0.45 -2.69 -9.52
CA ILE A 128 -0.78 -2.00 -9.11
C ILE A 128 -2.04 -2.73 -9.58
N GLU A 129 -2.00 -3.31 -10.78
CA GLU A 129 -3.03 -4.15 -11.38
C GLU A 129 -3.39 -5.39 -10.53
N HIS A 130 -2.51 -5.81 -9.63
CA HIS A 130 -2.71 -6.94 -8.73
C HIS A 130 -3.02 -6.51 -7.29
N LYS A 131 -3.08 -5.21 -7.01
CA LYS A 131 -3.41 -4.67 -5.67
C LYS A 131 -4.90 -4.63 -5.37
N LEU A 132 -5.76 -4.88 -6.36
CA LEU A 132 -7.20 -4.99 -6.17
C LEU A 132 -7.50 -6.17 -5.25
N PHE A 133 -8.14 -5.87 -4.11
CA PHE A 133 -8.57 -6.86 -3.14
C PHE A 133 -9.97 -7.38 -3.47
N ARG A 134 -10.97 -6.50 -3.47
CA ARG A 134 -12.38 -6.86 -3.76
C ARG A 134 -13.05 -5.76 -4.56
N ALA A 135 -14.03 -6.13 -5.39
CA ALA A 135 -14.91 -5.20 -6.09
C ALA A 135 -16.37 -5.68 -6.00
N VAL A 136 -17.32 -4.75 -5.90
CA VAL A 136 -18.75 -5.05 -5.82
C VAL A 136 -19.57 -3.92 -6.42
N ARG A 137 -20.66 -4.27 -7.10
CA ARG A 137 -21.67 -3.33 -7.60
C ARG A 137 -22.91 -3.45 -6.73
N LEU A 138 -23.35 -2.33 -6.14
CA LEU A 138 -24.40 -2.34 -5.12
C LEU A 138 -25.71 -2.96 -5.65
N GLU A 139 -26.10 -2.65 -6.88
CA GLU A 139 -27.35 -3.15 -7.48
C GLU A 139 -27.31 -4.63 -7.88
N GLN A 140 -26.13 -5.25 -7.95
CA GLN A 140 -25.98 -6.65 -8.35
C GLN A 140 -26.00 -7.59 -7.16
N ASP A 141 -25.37 -7.18 -6.06
CA ASP A 141 -25.23 -8.00 -4.85
C ASP A 141 -25.19 -7.09 -3.62
N ILE A 142 -26.36 -6.88 -3.01
CA ILE A 142 -26.50 -6.05 -1.81
C ILE A 142 -25.80 -6.70 -0.62
N ASP A 143 -25.98 -7.99 -0.43
CA ASP A 143 -25.45 -8.69 0.75
C ASP A 143 -23.92 -8.78 0.68
N GLY A 144 -23.37 -9.13 -0.49
CA GLY A 144 -21.92 -9.08 -0.72
C GLY A 144 -21.35 -7.67 -0.66
N ALA A 145 -22.12 -6.65 -1.07
CA ALA A 145 -21.70 -5.25 -0.90
C ALA A 145 -21.63 -4.84 0.57
N VAL A 146 -22.63 -5.22 1.38
CA VAL A 146 -22.63 -4.96 2.82
C VAL A 146 -21.46 -5.68 3.50
N GLU A 147 -21.25 -6.96 3.19
CA GLU A 147 -20.14 -7.75 3.73
C GLU A 147 -18.79 -7.07 3.40
N MET A 148 -18.56 -6.74 2.13
CA MET A 148 -17.31 -6.14 1.69
C MET A 148 -17.11 -4.73 2.25
N LEU A 149 -18.13 -3.87 2.23
CA LEU A 149 -18.02 -2.50 2.75
C LEU A 149 -17.83 -2.50 4.26
N SER A 150 -18.40 -3.47 4.99
CA SER A 150 -18.20 -3.59 6.44
C SER A 150 -16.72 -3.67 6.83
N LEU A 151 -15.85 -4.18 5.95
CA LEU A 151 -14.40 -4.23 6.15
C LEU A 151 -13.78 -2.83 6.33
N LEU A 152 -14.41 -1.81 5.73
CA LEU A 152 -14.01 -0.40 5.81
C LEU A 152 -14.66 0.33 7.00
N SER A 153 -15.45 -0.36 7.82
CA SER A 153 -16.05 0.23 9.03
C SER A 153 -14.97 0.68 10.00
N LYS A 154 -15.29 1.74 10.75
CA LYS A 154 -14.35 2.31 11.72
C LYS A 154 -13.83 1.28 12.73
N GLU A 155 -14.68 0.35 13.14
CA GLU A 155 -14.35 -0.74 14.06
C GLU A 155 -13.40 -1.76 13.41
N ASN A 156 -13.75 -2.30 12.23
CA ASN A 156 -12.88 -3.26 11.53
C ASN A 156 -11.51 -2.67 11.15
N MET A 157 -11.47 -1.38 10.82
CA MET A 157 -10.23 -0.67 10.51
C MET A 157 -9.38 -0.42 11.77
N ARG A 158 -10.01 -0.24 12.94
CA ARG A 158 -9.32 -0.12 14.23
C ARG A 158 -8.70 -1.45 14.65
N ASP A 159 -9.43 -2.54 14.47
CA ASP A 159 -9.00 -3.89 14.85
C ASP A 159 -8.12 -4.55 13.78
N ASN A 160 -7.87 -3.84 12.67
CA ASN A 160 -7.03 -4.29 11.56
C ASN A 160 -7.51 -5.58 10.87
N ARG A 161 -8.81 -5.88 10.93
CA ARG A 161 -9.40 -7.14 10.44
C ARG A 161 -9.32 -7.30 8.92
N ILE A 162 -9.40 -6.19 8.19
CA ILE A 162 -9.24 -6.16 6.73
C ILE A 162 -7.86 -6.67 6.29
N GLU A 163 -6.81 -6.45 7.08
CA GLU A 163 -5.45 -6.90 6.79
C GLU A 163 -5.30 -8.41 6.98
N GLU A 164 -5.98 -9.00 7.97
CA GLU A 164 -6.00 -10.45 8.16
C GLU A 164 -6.66 -11.16 6.97
N LEU A 165 -7.82 -10.64 6.53
CA LEU A 165 -8.52 -11.17 5.37
C LEU A 165 -7.73 -11.00 4.07
N TRP A 166 -7.02 -9.88 3.93
CA TRP A 166 -6.13 -9.66 2.81
C TRP A 166 -4.96 -10.65 2.79
N LYS A 167 -4.33 -10.93 3.92
CA LYS A 167 -3.24 -11.93 3.97
C LYS A 167 -3.72 -13.30 3.48
N GLY A 168 -4.89 -13.74 3.94
CA GLY A 168 -5.51 -14.98 3.45
C GLY A 168 -5.74 -14.93 1.94
N HIS A 169 -6.47 -13.92 1.48
CA HIS A 169 -6.77 -13.74 0.06
C HIS A 169 -5.52 -13.60 -0.83
N PHE A 170 -4.48 -12.93 -0.34
CA PHE A 170 -3.23 -12.75 -1.07
C PHE A 170 -2.50 -14.07 -1.25
N VAL A 171 -2.42 -14.87 -0.19
CA VAL A 171 -1.87 -16.23 -0.25
C VAL A 171 -2.70 -17.07 -1.21
N ASP A 172 -4.02 -17.05 -1.06
CA ASP A 172 -4.93 -17.82 -1.92
C ASP A 172 -4.76 -17.44 -3.39
N ARG A 173 -4.63 -16.14 -3.71
CA ARG A 173 -4.40 -15.66 -5.09
C ARG A 173 -3.07 -16.14 -5.65
N GLN A 174 -2.00 -16.12 -4.85
CA GLN A 174 -0.70 -16.64 -5.28
C GLN A 174 -0.77 -18.14 -5.54
N VAL A 175 -1.35 -18.90 -4.62
CA VAL A 175 -1.54 -20.34 -4.77
C VAL A 175 -2.42 -20.65 -5.98
N HIS A 176 -3.51 -19.91 -6.18
CA HIS A 176 -4.39 -20.06 -7.33
C HIS A 176 -3.66 -19.79 -8.65
N GLY A 177 -2.78 -18.78 -8.71
CA GLY A 177 -1.94 -18.50 -9.87
C GLY A 177 -1.03 -19.67 -10.23
N GLU A 178 -0.29 -20.19 -9.25
CA GLU A 178 0.59 -21.36 -9.41
C GLU A 178 -0.20 -22.61 -9.82
N LEU A 179 -1.38 -22.83 -9.22
CA LEU A 179 -2.26 -23.92 -9.59
C LEU A 179 -2.75 -23.76 -11.04
N LEU A 180 -3.11 -22.56 -11.49
CA LEU A 180 -3.47 -22.37 -12.90
C LEU A 180 -2.29 -22.65 -13.84
N GLU A 181 -1.07 -22.20 -13.50
CA GLU A 181 0.11 -22.48 -14.32
C GLU A 181 0.39 -23.99 -14.43
N LEU A 182 0.28 -24.73 -13.31
CA LEU A 182 0.46 -26.18 -13.28
C LEU A 182 -0.47 -26.96 -14.23
N PHE A 183 -1.64 -26.41 -14.53
CA PHE A 183 -2.64 -27.04 -15.39
C PHE A 183 -2.84 -26.31 -16.74
N GLY A 184 -2.15 -25.19 -16.98
CA GLY A 184 -2.37 -24.31 -18.13
C GLY A 184 -1.49 -24.58 -19.35
N THR A 185 -0.34 -25.26 -19.19
CA THR A 185 0.69 -25.42 -20.23
C THR A 185 0.43 -26.55 -21.24
N GLY A 186 -0.71 -27.25 -21.14
CA GLY A 186 -1.04 -28.40 -22.00
C GLY A 186 -0.24 -29.68 -21.67
N GLU A 187 1.01 -29.54 -21.21
CA GLU A 187 1.80 -30.61 -20.63
C GLU A 187 1.82 -30.48 -19.09
N PRO A 188 1.44 -31.53 -18.34
CA PRO A 188 1.44 -31.53 -16.88
C PRO A 188 2.88 -31.58 -16.32
N SER A 189 3.10 -30.99 -15.13
CA SER A 189 4.42 -31.02 -14.50
C SER A 189 4.90 -32.44 -14.19
N ALA A 190 6.20 -32.68 -14.37
CA ALA A 190 6.80 -34.00 -14.15
C ALA A 190 6.68 -34.45 -12.69
N GLU A 191 6.70 -33.50 -11.75
CA GLU A 191 6.49 -33.72 -10.32
C GLU A 191 5.07 -34.20 -10.03
N LEU A 192 4.05 -33.58 -10.64
CA LEU A 192 2.64 -33.98 -10.47
C LEU A 192 2.40 -35.38 -11.05
N VAL A 193 2.93 -35.64 -12.25
CA VAL A 193 2.87 -36.97 -12.89
C VAL A 193 3.54 -38.01 -12.01
N ALA A 194 4.76 -37.74 -11.52
CA ALA A 194 5.49 -38.66 -10.65
C ALA A 194 4.78 -38.90 -9.30
N MET A 195 4.15 -37.87 -8.73
CA MET A 195 3.39 -38.00 -7.49
C MET A 195 2.17 -38.92 -7.68
N LEU A 196 1.43 -38.75 -8.78
CA LEU A 196 0.26 -39.58 -9.06
C LEU A 196 0.64 -41.01 -9.48
N ASP A 197 1.68 -41.19 -10.28
CA ASP A 197 2.24 -42.50 -10.66
C ASP A 197 2.57 -43.35 -9.41
N ARG A 198 3.21 -42.76 -8.40
CA ARG A 198 3.49 -43.43 -7.11
C ARG A 198 2.25 -43.86 -6.34
N ARG A 199 1.14 -43.13 -6.47
CA ARG A 199 -0.11 -43.41 -5.75
C ARG A 199 -1.06 -44.31 -6.54
N LEU A 200 -0.94 -44.32 -7.87
CA LEU A 200 -1.79 -45.04 -8.80
C LEU A 200 -1.01 -46.20 -9.41
N SER A 201 -0.59 -47.16 -8.58
CA SER A 201 0.30 -48.27 -8.97
C SER A 201 -0.24 -49.23 -10.03
N ARG A 202 -1.48 -49.05 -10.49
CA ARG A 202 -2.12 -49.82 -11.57
C ARG A 202 -2.10 -49.13 -12.93
N LEU A 203 -1.65 -47.87 -12.98
CA LEU A 203 -1.55 -47.08 -14.19
C LEU A 203 -0.09 -46.86 -14.52
N SER A 204 0.23 -46.83 -15.81
CA SER A 204 1.53 -46.38 -16.28
C SER A 204 1.65 -44.86 -16.20
N ARG A 205 2.89 -44.38 -16.10
CA ARG A 205 3.21 -42.95 -16.12
C ARG A 205 2.62 -42.20 -17.32
N ASP A 206 2.59 -42.83 -18.49
CA ASP A 206 2.03 -42.25 -19.71
C ASP A 206 0.50 -42.16 -19.68
N GLU A 207 -0.18 -43.14 -19.06
CA GLU A 207 -1.63 -43.08 -18.83
C GLU A 207 -1.99 -41.95 -17.86
N VAL A 208 -1.22 -41.78 -16.78
CA VAL A 208 -1.39 -40.67 -15.82
C VAL A 208 -1.19 -39.32 -16.50
N ARG A 209 -0.10 -39.17 -17.27
CA ARG A 209 0.22 -37.95 -18.02
C ARG A 209 -0.90 -37.60 -19.00
N SER A 210 -1.32 -38.57 -19.83
CA SER A 210 -2.38 -38.39 -20.82
C SER A 210 -3.73 -38.06 -20.19
N SER A 211 -4.01 -38.56 -18.99
CA SER A 211 -5.19 -38.21 -18.21
C SER A 211 -5.14 -36.77 -17.71
N LEU A 212 -4.01 -36.31 -17.19
CA LEU A 212 -3.82 -34.93 -16.73
C LEU A 212 -3.94 -33.92 -17.88
N MET A 213 -3.49 -34.25 -19.10
CA MET A 213 -3.68 -33.38 -20.26
C MET A 213 -5.15 -33.08 -20.58
N ARG A 214 -6.09 -33.96 -20.17
CA ARG A 214 -7.53 -33.80 -20.41
C ARG A 214 -8.27 -33.17 -19.23
N VAL A 215 -7.59 -32.93 -18.11
CA VAL A 215 -8.24 -32.47 -16.88
C VAL A 215 -8.73 -31.03 -17.03
N ARG A 216 -9.90 -30.75 -16.46
CA ARG A 216 -10.40 -29.38 -16.26
C ARG A 216 -10.53 -29.18 -14.76
N ALA A 217 -9.57 -28.50 -14.17
CA ALA A 217 -9.56 -28.20 -12.75
C ALA A 217 -10.10 -26.79 -12.50
N THR A 218 -10.91 -26.65 -11.45
CA THR A 218 -11.33 -25.37 -10.89
C THR A 218 -10.89 -25.33 -9.44
N PHE A 219 -10.25 -24.25 -9.02
CA PHE A 219 -9.75 -24.07 -7.66
C PHE A 219 -10.57 -22.99 -6.98
N ASP A 220 -11.27 -23.37 -5.92
CA ASP A 220 -12.05 -22.44 -5.12
C ASP A 220 -11.41 -22.28 -3.75
N PHE A 221 -11.30 -21.02 -3.31
CA PHE A 221 -10.73 -20.62 -2.02
C PHE A 221 -11.82 -19.89 -1.25
N PRO A 222 -12.79 -20.62 -0.66
CA PRO A 222 -13.88 -20.00 0.08
C PRO A 222 -13.29 -19.19 1.23
N SER A 223 -13.65 -17.90 1.29
CA SER A 223 -13.21 -17.02 2.37
C SER A 223 -13.59 -17.65 3.70
N SER A 224 -12.60 -17.97 4.55
CA SER A 224 -12.84 -18.37 5.94
C SER A 224 -13.24 -17.15 6.80
N ALA A 225 -14.16 -16.34 6.31
CA ALA A 225 -14.89 -15.39 7.13
C ALA A 225 -16.09 -16.16 7.68
N ALA A 226 -16.02 -16.59 8.94
CA ALA A 226 -17.22 -17.04 9.64
C ALA A 226 -18.30 -15.94 9.48
N PRO A 227 -19.57 -16.29 9.21
CA PRO A 227 -20.62 -15.29 9.11
C PRO A 227 -20.65 -14.46 10.40
N LEU A 228 -20.61 -13.14 10.22
CA LEU A 228 -20.74 -12.17 11.30
C LEU A 228 -22.14 -12.31 11.90
N ASN A 229 -22.29 -13.10 12.95
CA ASN A 229 -23.47 -13.04 13.81
C ASN A 229 -23.42 -11.72 14.62
N PRO A 230 -24.42 -10.83 14.49
CA PRO A 230 -24.59 -9.72 15.40
C PRO A 230 -25.37 -10.25 16.61
N GLY A 231 -24.68 -10.82 17.59
CA GLY A 231 -25.39 -11.36 18.75
C GLY A 231 -24.48 -12.08 19.72
N GLY A 232 -23.92 -11.35 20.68
CA GLY A 232 -23.11 -11.94 21.73
C GLY A 232 -22.33 -10.94 22.56
N SER A 233 -22.98 -9.85 22.98
CA SER A 233 -22.44 -8.98 24.03
C SER A 233 -22.32 -9.80 25.31
N ARG A 234 -21.13 -10.31 25.61
CA ARG A 234 -20.81 -10.80 26.95
C ARG A 234 -20.34 -9.59 27.76
N PRO A 235 -21.02 -9.18 28.84
CA PRO A 235 -20.63 -8.00 29.58
C PRO A 235 -19.29 -8.25 30.28
N ALA A 236 -18.30 -7.41 29.99
CA ALA A 236 -17.11 -7.28 30.82
C ALA A 236 -17.51 -6.72 32.20
N PRO A 237 -16.85 -7.12 33.29
CA PRO A 237 -17.28 -6.76 34.64
C PRO A 237 -17.12 -5.26 34.90
N MET A 238 -18.14 -4.70 35.56
CA MET A 238 -18.23 -3.31 36.00
C MET A 238 -17.01 -2.91 36.83
N VAL A 239 -16.27 -1.91 36.36
CA VAL A 239 -15.37 -1.11 37.21
C VAL A 239 -16.18 0.09 37.70
N GLN A 240 -16.29 0.21 39.02
CA GLN A 240 -17.03 1.29 39.69
C GLN A 240 -16.35 2.65 39.45
N PRO A 241 -17.11 3.77 39.44
CA PRO A 241 -16.55 5.10 39.29
C PRO A 241 -15.87 5.57 40.57
N VAL A 242 -14.66 6.11 40.46
CA VAL A 242 -14.01 6.89 41.52
C VAL A 242 -14.36 8.37 41.30
N GLU A 243 -14.95 8.99 42.32
CA GLU A 243 -15.27 10.42 42.37
C GLU A 243 -14.01 11.32 42.39
N PRO A 244 -14.10 12.58 41.92
CA PRO A 244 -12.97 13.47 41.72
C PRO A 244 -12.60 14.29 42.98
N PRO A 245 -11.34 14.73 43.15
CA PRO A 245 -11.04 15.82 44.06
C PRO A 245 -11.07 17.19 43.36
N ALA A 246 -11.95 18.03 43.89
CA ALA A 246 -11.94 19.48 44.08
C ALA A 246 -11.07 20.41 43.20
N GLU A 247 -11.74 21.47 42.75
CA GLU A 247 -11.24 22.69 42.12
C GLU A 247 -10.12 23.38 42.90
N VAL A 248 -9.10 23.85 42.17
CA VAL A 248 -8.26 24.96 42.60
C VAL A 248 -8.23 26.00 41.48
N HIS A 249 -8.88 27.12 41.77
CA HIS A 249 -8.83 28.39 41.05
C HIS A 249 -7.38 28.88 40.95
N HIS A 250 -6.83 29.12 39.76
CA HIS A 250 -5.80 30.15 39.55
C HIS A 250 -5.75 30.65 38.09
N GLN A 251 -6.29 31.87 37.96
CA GLN A 251 -5.79 33.03 37.18
C GLN A 251 -5.23 32.82 35.77
N VAL A 252 -5.96 33.45 34.85
CA VAL A 252 -5.54 33.93 33.53
C VAL A 252 -4.31 34.83 33.65
N THR A 253 -3.24 34.48 32.94
CA THR A 253 -2.19 35.44 32.54
C THR A 253 -1.92 35.31 31.05
N THR A 254 -2.04 36.44 30.38
CA THR A 254 -1.89 36.67 28.95
C THR A 254 -0.42 36.84 28.51
N SER A 255 -0.15 36.38 27.28
CA SER A 255 0.80 36.94 26.28
C SER A 255 2.30 36.61 26.39
N PRO A 256 3.10 36.70 25.29
CA PRO A 256 2.79 37.28 23.97
C PRO A 256 3.11 36.42 22.73
N ALA A 257 2.56 36.89 21.61
CA ALA A 257 2.73 36.44 20.23
C ALA A 257 4.17 36.58 19.71
N VAL A 258 4.57 35.64 18.86
CA VAL A 258 5.78 35.71 18.02
C VAL A 258 5.40 36.34 16.67
N PRO A 259 6.12 37.34 16.16
CA PRO A 259 5.82 38.00 14.89
C PRO A 259 6.14 37.09 13.68
N PRO A 260 5.48 37.29 12.52
CA PRO A 260 5.75 36.50 11.33
C PRO A 260 7.10 36.90 10.71
N ARG A 261 7.92 35.91 10.37
CA ARG A 261 9.16 36.12 9.59
C ARG A 261 8.84 36.14 8.10
N ASP A 262 9.41 37.13 7.44
CA ASP A 262 9.30 37.46 6.02
C ASP A 262 9.55 36.27 5.08
N ALA A 263 8.74 36.23 4.03
CA ALA A 263 8.87 35.34 2.89
C ALA A 263 10.06 35.76 2.01
N GLY A 264 11.15 35.00 2.05
CA GLY A 264 12.19 34.98 1.01
C GLY A 264 11.82 34.03 -0.14
N PRO A 265 12.26 34.29 -1.38
CA PRO A 265 11.72 33.66 -2.57
C PRO A 265 12.06 32.17 -2.66
N ALA A 266 11.06 31.37 -3.01
CA ALA A 266 11.15 29.93 -3.18
C ALA A 266 12.20 29.57 -4.27
N SER A 267 13.24 28.86 -3.85
CA SER A 267 14.13 28.13 -4.78
C SER A 267 13.28 27.10 -5.54
N ARG A 268 13.12 27.33 -6.86
CA ARG A 268 12.48 26.41 -7.81
C ARG A 268 13.18 25.05 -7.72
N ARG A 269 12.54 24.06 -7.10
CA ARG A 269 12.99 22.67 -7.13
C ARG A 269 12.54 22.01 -8.42
N THR A 270 13.51 21.62 -9.23
CA THR A 270 13.37 20.86 -10.47
C THR A 270 12.60 19.55 -10.21
N PRO A 271 11.65 19.16 -11.09
CA PRO A 271 10.83 17.95 -10.90
C PRO A 271 11.67 16.67 -10.86
N LYS A 272 11.34 15.74 -9.94
CA LYS A 272 11.99 14.42 -9.85
C LYS A 272 11.56 13.54 -11.02
N ARG A 273 12.53 13.21 -11.87
CA ARG A 273 12.38 12.41 -13.10
C ARG A 273 12.25 10.91 -12.77
N GLN A 274 11.39 10.21 -13.50
CA GLN A 274 11.14 8.77 -13.34
C GLN A 274 12.39 7.94 -13.69
N VAL A 275 12.62 6.87 -12.92
CA VAL A 275 13.72 5.90 -13.09
C VAL A 275 13.40 4.96 -14.26
N SER A 276 14.25 4.93 -15.29
CA SER A 276 14.04 4.09 -16.48
C SER A 276 14.39 2.63 -16.22
N ASP A 277 13.89 1.72 -17.06
CA ASP A 277 14.23 0.28 -16.98
C ASP A 277 15.72 0.03 -17.21
N ALA A 278 16.36 0.85 -18.05
CA ALA A 278 17.81 0.86 -18.22
C ALA A 278 18.54 1.19 -16.90
N GLU A 279 18.01 2.09 -16.06
CA GLU A 279 18.58 2.40 -14.74
C GLU A 279 18.38 1.25 -13.74
N ARG A 280 17.27 0.51 -13.84
CA ARG A 280 16.98 -0.63 -12.95
C ARG A 280 17.88 -1.85 -13.20
N ALA A 281 18.32 -2.06 -14.44
CA ALA A 281 19.17 -3.19 -14.81
C ALA A 281 20.63 -3.05 -14.34
N VAL A 282 21.06 -1.85 -13.95
CA VAL A 282 22.46 -1.55 -13.59
C VAL A 282 22.74 -1.96 -12.15
N LYS A 283 23.72 -2.85 -11.97
CA LYS A 283 24.21 -3.30 -10.66
C LYS A 283 25.42 -2.48 -10.23
N VAL A 284 25.74 -2.49 -8.94
CA VAL A 284 26.93 -1.80 -8.39
C VAL A 284 28.22 -2.29 -9.06
N ILE A 285 28.31 -3.58 -9.38
CA ILE A 285 29.45 -4.16 -10.10
C ILE A 285 29.62 -3.57 -11.52
N ASP A 286 28.52 -3.18 -12.17
CA ASP A 286 28.58 -2.56 -13.50
C ASP A 286 29.14 -1.13 -13.41
N LEU A 287 28.86 -0.41 -12.31
CA LEU A 287 29.44 0.91 -12.03
C LEU A 287 30.95 0.84 -11.72
N ILE A 288 31.38 -0.25 -11.06
CA ILE A 288 32.81 -0.54 -10.86
C ILE A 288 33.49 -0.84 -12.21
N ARG A 289 32.91 -1.75 -13.01
CA ARG A 289 33.43 -2.10 -14.35
C ARG A 289 33.47 -0.89 -15.29
N ALA A 290 32.52 0.03 -15.18
CA ALA A 290 32.49 1.27 -15.94
C ALA A 290 33.50 2.32 -15.47
N GLY A 291 34.20 2.07 -14.36
CA GLY A 291 35.16 3.00 -13.75
C GLY A 291 34.53 4.21 -13.08
N ARG A 292 33.22 4.20 -12.82
CA ARG A 292 32.53 5.27 -12.06
C ARG A 292 32.65 5.08 -10.55
N LEU A 293 32.85 3.85 -10.09
CA LEU A 293 33.18 3.53 -8.70
C LEU A 293 34.53 2.79 -8.64
N ARG A 294 35.34 3.12 -7.65
CA ARG A 294 36.63 2.43 -7.42
C ARG A 294 36.49 1.40 -6.30
N PRO A 295 37.04 0.19 -6.44
CA PRO A 295 37.25 -0.69 -5.29
C PRO A 295 38.05 0.03 -4.20
N GLY A 296 37.64 -0.11 -2.94
CA GLY A 296 38.17 0.64 -1.79
C GLY A 296 37.57 2.04 -1.61
N ALA A 297 36.63 2.47 -2.47
CA ALA A 297 35.97 3.77 -2.30
C ALA A 297 35.14 3.82 -1.01
N LYS A 298 35.21 4.96 -0.32
CA LYS A 298 34.37 5.23 0.85
C LYS A 298 32.96 5.61 0.41
N LEU A 299 31.98 4.95 1.01
CA LEU A 299 30.56 5.27 0.91
C LEU A 299 30.14 6.05 2.15
N TYR A 300 29.44 7.16 1.96
CA TYR A 300 29.02 8.05 3.03
C TYR A 300 27.50 8.07 3.15
N ALA A 301 26.99 7.98 4.37
CA ALA A 301 25.58 8.17 4.66
C ALA A 301 25.39 9.12 5.85
N LYS A 302 24.39 10.01 5.77
CA LYS A 302 23.98 10.86 6.90
C LYS A 302 22.63 10.38 7.41
N TYR A 303 22.59 9.87 8.62
CA TYR A 303 21.36 9.34 9.22
C TYR A 303 21.20 9.85 10.66
N LEU A 304 20.04 10.44 10.97
CA LEU A 304 19.74 11.10 12.24
C LEU A 304 20.84 12.08 12.71
N GLY A 305 21.37 12.86 11.78
CA GLY A 305 22.41 13.87 12.07
C GLY A 305 23.83 13.31 12.24
N LYS A 306 24.01 11.99 12.31
CA LYS A 306 25.32 11.33 12.37
C LYS A 306 25.77 10.87 10.98
N GLN A 307 27.08 10.86 10.77
CA GLN A 307 27.69 10.39 9.53
C GLN A 307 28.25 8.97 9.71
N TYR A 308 27.95 8.12 8.74
CA TYR A 308 28.37 6.74 8.68
C TYR A 308 29.22 6.53 7.43
N VAL A 309 30.24 5.68 7.54
CA VAL A 309 31.18 5.38 6.47
C VAL A 309 31.24 3.87 6.26
N ALA A 310 31.05 3.44 5.02
CA ALA A 310 31.26 2.07 4.57
C ALA A 310 32.32 2.05 3.45
N GLU A 311 32.82 0.86 3.10
CA GLU A 311 33.82 0.68 2.07
C GLU A 311 33.29 -0.24 0.96
N LEU A 312 33.44 0.17 -0.30
CA LEU A 312 33.05 -0.63 -1.46
C LEU A 312 34.16 -1.61 -1.83
N LEU A 313 33.84 -2.89 -1.96
CA LEU A 313 34.82 -3.94 -2.30
C LEU A 313 34.86 -4.21 -3.80
N ALA A 314 35.93 -4.89 -4.26
CA ALA A 314 36.16 -5.16 -5.68
C ALA A 314 35.07 -6.03 -6.34
N ASP A 315 34.41 -6.88 -5.55
CA ASP A 315 33.31 -7.74 -5.99
C ASP A 315 31.94 -7.05 -5.97
N GLY A 316 31.90 -5.76 -5.59
CA GLY A 316 30.67 -4.97 -5.47
C GLY A 316 29.94 -5.13 -4.13
N SER A 317 30.47 -5.93 -3.20
CA SER A 317 29.98 -5.98 -1.82
C SER A 317 30.44 -4.74 -1.03
N ILE A 318 29.81 -4.49 0.11
CA ILE A 318 30.05 -3.32 0.94
C ILE A 318 30.43 -3.78 2.35
N ARG A 319 31.54 -3.25 2.86
CA ARG A 319 31.99 -3.47 4.23
C ARG A 319 31.56 -2.31 5.12
N TYR A 320 30.83 -2.61 6.17
CA TYR A 320 30.39 -1.64 7.18
C TYR A 320 30.67 -2.21 8.57
N GLY A 321 31.59 -1.56 9.31
CA GLY A 321 32.18 -2.12 10.52
C GLY A 321 32.87 -3.46 10.23
N ASP A 322 32.59 -4.48 11.05
CA ASP A 322 33.12 -5.85 10.89
C ASP A 322 32.29 -6.73 9.94
N ARG A 323 31.26 -6.16 9.29
CA ARG A 323 30.33 -6.91 8.44
C ARG A 323 30.56 -6.60 6.97
N THR A 324 30.59 -7.65 6.16
CA THR A 324 30.53 -7.55 4.70
C THR A 324 29.14 -7.95 4.23
N VAL A 325 28.48 -7.08 3.47
CA VAL A 325 27.12 -7.29 2.96
C VAL A 325 27.08 -7.14 1.45
N THR A 326 26.20 -7.88 0.80
CA THR A 326 26.16 -8.00 -0.67
C THR A 326 25.38 -6.90 -1.37
N SER A 327 24.73 -5.98 -0.64
CA SER A 327 23.95 -4.89 -1.24
C SER A 327 24.03 -3.58 -0.45
N PRO A 328 23.87 -2.41 -1.13
CA PRO A 328 23.77 -1.10 -0.47
C PRO A 328 22.63 -1.01 0.53
N SER A 329 21.51 -1.68 0.26
CA SER A 329 20.36 -1.69 1.17
C SER A 329 20.71 -2.44 2.45
N ALA A 330 21.34 -3.62 2.36
CA ALA A 330 21.79 -4.37 3.54
C ALA A 330 22.81 -3.58 4.38
N ALA A 331 23.67 -2.77 3.74
CA ALA A 331 24.59 -1.89 4.46
C ALA A 331 23.86 -0.77 5.21
N GLY A 332 22.84 -0.17 4.58
CA GLY A 332 22.01 0.84 5.25
C GLY A 332 21.11 0.26 6.34
N GLU A 333 20.65 -0.99 6.20
CA GLU A 333 19.97 -1.73 7.27
C GLU A 333 20.89 -1.94 8.48
N ALA A 334 22.17 -2.26 8.25
CA ALA A 334 23.16 -2.41 9.31
C ALA A 334 23.36 -1.10 10.10
N VAL A 335 23.42 0.05 9.41
CA VAL A 335 23.44 1.37 10.07
C VAL A 335 22.21 1.56 10.95
N LYS A 336 21.01 1.21 10.48
CA LYS A 336 19.79 1.39 11.26
C LYS A 336 19.69 0.41 12.45
N ILE A 337 20.17 -0.82 12.28
CA ILE A 337 20.29 -1.78 13.38
C ILE A 337 21.27 -1.26 14.45
N GLU A 338 22.37 -0.63 14.06
CA GLU A 338 23.29 0.00 15.02
C GLU A 338 22.62 1.15 15.79
N VAL A 339 21.78 1.96 15.14
CA VAL A 339 21.10 3.09 15.79
C VAL A 339 19.96 2.67 16.71
N TYR A 340 19.14 1.71 16.31
CA TYR A 340 17.92 1.33 17.04
C TYR A 340 18.02 -0.01 17.78
N GLY A 341 19.14 -0.71 17.66
CA GLY A 341 19.35 -2.03 18.22
C GLY A 341 18.81 -3.18 17.34
N PRO A 342 19.11 -4.44 17.72
CA PRO A 342 18.80 -5.64 16.93
C PRO A 342 17.29 -5.94 16.82
N SER A 343 16.46 -5.40 17.71
CA SER A 343 15.00 -5.55 17.76
C SER A 343 14.24 -4.48 16.95
N ILE A 344 14.92 -3.80 16.02
CA ILE A 344 14.29 -2.85 15.09
C ILE A 344 13.27 -3.55 14.18
N THR A 345 12.10 -2.93 13.98
CA THR A 345 11.06 -3.46 13.09
C THR A 345 11.53 -3.45 11.63
N ALA A 346 11.05 -4.42 10.84
CA ALA A 346 11.40 -4.54 9.42
C ALA A 346 11.12 -3.26 8.61
N ALA A 347 10.04 -2.54 8.94
CA ALA A 347 9.69 -1.27 8.30
C ALA A 347 10.71 -0.15 8.58
N ARG A 348 11.27 -0.07 9.79
CA ARG A 348 12.34 0.90 10.11
C ARG A 348 13.68 0.46 9.53
N LYS A 349 13.90 -0.85 9.44
CA LYS A 349 15.11 -1.45 8.84
C LYS A 349 15.21 -1.14 7.35
N ALA A 350 14.11 -1.30 6.59
CA ALA A 350 14.07 -1.09 5.14
C ALA A 350 14.64 0.27 4.69
N THR A 351 15.47 0.29 3.65
CA THR A 351 16.11 1.50 3.11
C THR A 351 16.39 1.37 1.62
N ASP A 352 16.27 2.47 0.86
CA ASP A 352 16.79 2.54 -0.51
C ASP A 352 18.30 2.73 -0.43
N GLY A 353 19.06 1.64 -0.44
CA GLY A 353 20.51 1.67 -0.30
C GLY A 353 21.23 2.53 -1.34
N LEU A 354 20.66 2.69 -2.53
CA LEU A 354 21.28 3.50 -3.59
C LEU A 354 21.11 5.00 -3.35
N ASP A 355 20.00 5.41 -2.71
CA ASP A 355 19.81 6.81 -2.30
C ASP A 355 20.45 7.08 -0.92
N PHE A 356 20.58 6.05 -0.09
CA PHE A 356 21.11 6.14 1.27
C PHE A 356 22.63 6.38 1.30
N TRP A 357 23.37 5.76 0.37
CA TRP A 357 24.82 5.89 0.27
C TRP A 357 25.21 6.86 -0.84
N SER A 358 26.19 7.72 -0.54
CA SER A 358 26.86 8.60 -1.49
C SER A 358 28.31 8.18 -1.68
N ALA A 359 28.82 8.30 -2.89
CA ALA A 359 30.20 8.01 -3.26
C ALA A 359 30.70 9.07 -4.24
N GLU A 360 32.01 9.14 -4.40
CA GLU A 360 32.60 9.96 -5.47
C GLU A 360 32.42 9.23 -6.80
N ASP A 361 31.81 9.90 -7.79
CA ASP A 361 31.79 9.42 -9.17
C ASP A 361 33.18 9.61 -9.75
N ALA A 362 33.97 8.55 -9.88
CA ALA A 362 35.37 8.60 -10.28
C ALA A 362 35.61 9.16 -11.70
N ARG A 363 34.55 9.33 -12.51
CA ARG A 363 34.62 10.00 -13.81
C ARG A 363 34.37 11.51 -13.74
N VAL A 364 33.47 11.93 -12.85
CA VAL A 364 33.02 13.33 -12.74
C VAL A 364 33.75 14.07 -11.61
N GLY A 365 34.18 13.36 -10.57
CA GLY A 365 34.89 13.87 -9.39
C GLY A 365 33.98 14.46 -8.32
N ASP A 366 32.66 14.29 -8.42
CA ASP A 366 31.70 14.82 -7.44
C ASP A 366 31.14 13.74 -6.50
N LEU A 367 30.83 14.15 -5.27
CA LEU A 367 30.22 13.29 -4.26
C LEU A 367 28.69 13.31 -4.41
N VAL A 368 28.12 12.21 -4.91
CA VAL A 368 26.67 12.09 -5.17
C VAL A 368 26.13 10.73 -4.72
N SER A 369 24.80 10.57 -4.64
CA SER A 369 24.21 9.29 -4.26
C SER A 369 24.52 8.20 -5.29
N LEU A 370 24.64 6.94 -4.85
CA LEU A 370 24.85 5.81 -5.75
C LEU A 370 23.74 5.72 -6.82
N LYS A 371 22.52 6.15 -6.48
CA LYS A 371 21.39 6.27 -7.39
C LYS A 371 21.65 7.26 -8.53
N GLU A 372 22.29 8.38 -8.24
CA GLU A 372 22.66 9.37 -9.26
C GLU A 372 23.82 8.86 -10.13
N ILE A 373 24.83 8.21 -9.55
CA ILE A 373 25.92 7.57 -10.33
C ILE A 373 25.35 6.51 -11.27
N ARG A 374 24.40 5.70 -10.77
CA ARG A 374 23.70 4.68 -11.55
C ARG A 374 22.89 5.29 -12.70
N ARG A 375 22.21 6.40 -12.43
CA ARG A 375 21.47 7.14 -13.45
C ARG A 375 22.39 7.64 -14.55
N ARG A 376 23.50 8.30 -14.20
CA ARG A 376 24.50 8.79 -15.16
C ARG A 376 25.10 7.69 -16.03
N PHE A 377 25.17 6.47 -15.51
CA PHE A 377 25.58 5.32 -16.29
C PHE A 377 24.48 4.84 -17.26
N ALA A 378 23.23 4.87 -16.85
CA ALA A 378 22.09 4.39 -17.63
C ALA A 378 21.64 5.35 -18.74
N THR A 379 21.71 6.65 -18.50
CA THR A 379 21.54 7.67 -19.53
C THR A 379 22.89 7.86 -20.22
N ARG A 380 23.02 7.51 -21.51
CA ARG A 380 24.28 7.62 -22.30
C ARG A 380 24.85 9.06 -22.46
N ASP A 381 24.48 9.99 -21.60
CA ASP A 381 24.97 11.37 -21.59
C ASP A 381 25.85 11.63 -20.37
N GLY A 382 27.13 11.87 -20.62
CA GLY A 382 28.04 12.52 -19.69
C GLY A 382 29.42 11.85 -19.57
N VAL A 383 30.18 11.91 -20.68
CA VAL A 383 31.64 11.74 -20.88
C VAL A 383 32.33 10.49 -20.31
#